data_AF-Q96WD8-F1
#
_entry.id   AF-Q96WD8-F1
#
_cell.length_a   1.000
_cell.length_b   1.000
_cell.length_c   1.000
_cell.angle_alpha   90.00
_cell.angle_beta   90.00
_cell.angle_gamma   90.00
#
_symmetry.space_group_name_H-M   'P 1'
#
loop_
_entity.id
_entity.type
_entity.pdbx_description
1 polymer ?
#
loop_
_entity_poly.entity_id
_entity_poly.type
_entity_poly.pdbx_seq_one_letter_code
_entity_poly.pdbx_strand_id
1 'polypeptide(L)' 'RLALMTAYEAIEQAGIVPDATPSTRRDRIGVWYGVTSNDWMETNSAQNVDTYFIPGGNRAFIPGRINYCFKFSGPSYA' A
#
# COMPACT_ATOMS: atom_id res chain seq x y z
N ARG A 1 6.86 0.31 4.03
CA ARG A 1 7.51 1.62 3.75
C ARG A 1 8.03 1.66 2.31
N LEU A 2 8.98 0.79 1.94
CA LEU A 2 9.51 0.69 0.57
C LEU A 2 8.40 0.61 -0.49
N ALA A 3 7.37 -0.22 -0.28
CA ALA A 3 6.21 -0.33 -1.16
C ALA A 3 5.52 1.01 -1.51
N LEU A 4 5.43 1.96 -0.56
CA LEU A 4 4.84 3.28 -0.84
C LEU A 4 5.76 4.15 -1.70
N MET A 5 7.07 4.10 -1.44
CA MET A 5 8.07 4.89 -2.17
C MET A 5 8.19 4.40 -3.61
N THR A 6 8.31 3.09 -3.80
CA THR A 6 8.42 2.51 -5.14
C THR A 6 7.12 2.63 -5.93
N ALA A 7 5.96 2.54 -5.26
CA ALA A 7 4.67 2.80 -5.92
C ALA A 7 4.56 4.26 -6.37
N TYR A 8 4.99 5.22 -5.55
CA TYR A 8 5.03 6.63 -5.93
C TYR A 8 5.91 6.87 -7.15
N GLU A 9 7.15 6.38 -7.11
CA GLU A 9 8.10 6.51 -8.22
C GLU A 9 7.56 5.91 -9.52
N ALA A 10 6.95 4.73 -9.46
CA ALA A 10 6.38 4.08 -10.63
C ALA A 10 5.16 4.82 -11.19
N ILE A 11 4.29 5.37 -10.33
CA ILE A 11 3.12 6.17 -10.73
C ILE A 11 3.57 7.46 -11.45
N GLU A 12 4.54 8.17 -10.87
CA GLU A 12 5.10 9.38 -11.48
C GLU A 12 5.81 9.09 -12.80
N GLN A 13 6.62 8.02 -12.85
CA GLN A 13 7.29 7.59 -14.07
C GLN A 13 6.31 7.23 -15.20
N ALA A 14 5.15 6.68 -14.86
CA ALA A 14 4.08 6.37 -15.80
C ALA A 14 3.24 7.60 -16.20
N GLY A 15 3.47 8.77 -15.57
CA GLY A 15 2.66 9.97 -15.79
C GLY A 15 1.20 9.81 -15.36
N ILE A 16 0.92 8.94 -14.38
CA ILE A 16 -0.44 8.67 -13.93
C ILE A 16 -0.90 9.81 -13.03
N VAL A 17 -1.74 10.68 -13.59
CA VAL A 17 -2.43 11.73 -12.85
C VAL A 17 -3.83 11.24 -12.48
N PRO A 18 -4.23 11.25 -11.20
CA PRO A 18 -5.56 10.79 -10.79
C PRO A 18 -6.70 11.52 -11.52
N ASP A 19 -7.66 10.76 -12.05
CA ASP A 19 -8.84 11.23 -12.79
C ASP A 19 -8.56 12.05 -14.07
N ALA A 20 -7.32 12.07 -14.58
CA ALA A 20 -7.00 12.78 -15.82
C ALA A 20 -7.57 12.10 -17.08
N THR A 21 -7.79 10.78 -17.02
CA THR A 21 -8.29 9.96 -18.13
C THR A 21 -9.27 8.90 -17.62
N PRO A 22 -10.11 8.29 -18.48
CA PRO A 22 -11.02 7.22 -18.08
C PRO A 22 -10.34 6.01 -17.41
N SER A 23 -9.07 5.74 -17.75
CA SER A 23 -8.26 4.65 -17.19
C SER A 23 -7.62 5.00 -15.84
N THR A 24 -7.41 6.29 -15.54
CA THR A 24 -6.79 6.78 -14.30
C THR A 24 -7.81 7.20 -13.24
N ARG A 25 -9.09 6.88 -13.47
CA ARG A 25 -10.14 7.08 -12.48
C ARG A 25 -9.88 6.24 -11.23
N ARG A 26 -10.09 6.83 -10.06
CA ARG A 26 -9.77 6.21 -8.76
C ARG A 26 -10.43 4.85 -8.50
N ASP A 27 -11.62 4.64 -9.04
CA ASP A 27 -12.39 3.37 -8.96
C ASP A 27 -11.90 2.29 -9.93
N ARG A 28 -11.05 2.66 -10.88
CA ARG A 28 -10.50 1.77 -11.92
C ARG A 28 -9.10 1.26 -11.60
N ILE A 29 -8.50 1.70 -10.50
CA ILE A 29 -7.15 1.34 -10.09
C ILE A 29 -7.22 0.38 -8.90
N GLY A 30 -6.63 -0.81 -9.06
CA GLY A 30 -6.42 -1.77 -7.99
C GLY A 30 -4.94 -1.96 -7.66
N VAL A 31 -4.64 -2.50 -6.48
CA VAL A 31 -3.27 -2.73 -6.00
C VAL A 31 -3.13 -4.17 -5.53
N TRP A 32 -2.11 -4.86 -6.04
CA TRP A 32 -1.75 -6.22 -5.66
C TRP A 32 -0.28 -6.25 -5.23
N TYR A 33 0.00 -6.85 -4.09
CA TYR A 33 1.35 -7.09 -3.58
C TYR A 33 1.51 -8.55 -3.25
N GLY A 34 2.64 -9.16 -3.61
CA GLY A 34 2.99 -10.50 -3.14
C GLY A 34 3.77 -10.39 -1.85
N VAL A 35 3.27 -10.97 -0.75
CA VAL A 35 4.01 -10.99 0.51
C VAL A 35 3.81 -12.28 1.29
N THR A 36 4.91 -12.86 1.78
CA THR A 36 4.90 -14.14 2.50
C THR A 36 5.24 -14.01 3.98
N SER A 37 5.86 -12.91 4.39
CA SER A 37 6.34 -12.73 5.77
C SER A 37 5.97 -11.35 6.33
N ASN A 38 5.98 -11.23 7.66
CA ASN A 38 5.64 -10.01 8.41
C ASN A 38 6.56 -9.86 9.63
N ASP A 39 7.84 -10.21 9.46
CA ASP A 39 8.85 -10.39 10.52
C ASP A 39 9.09 -9.11 11.34
N TRP A 40 8.83 -7.93 10.76
CA TRP A 40 8.86 -6.68 11.52
C TRP A 40 7.88 -6.70 12.69
N MET A 41 6.67 -7.23 12.44
CA MET A 41 5.64 -7.41 13.46
C MET A 41 6.07 -8.40 14.53
N GLU A 42 6.67 -9.52 14.12
CA GLU A 42 6.96 -10.68 14.98
C GLU A 42 8.21 -10.48 15.85
N THR A 43 9.24 -9.84 15.30
CA THR A 43 10.56 -9.77 15.96
C THR A 43 10.88 -8.38 16.47
N ASN A 44 10.49 -7.33 15.76
CA ASN A 44 10.90 -5.96 16.09
C ASN A 44 9.83 -5.28 16.95
N SER A 45 8.65 -5.01 16.38
CA SER A 45 7.60 -4.27 17.10
C SER A 45 6.92 -5.09 18.21
N ALA A 46 7.07 -6.41 18.22
CA ALA A 46 6.55 -7.25 19.31
C ALA A 46 7.29 -7.04 20.64
N GLN A 47 8.52 -6.49 20.60
CA GLN A 47 9.31 -6.23 21.82
C GLN A 47 8.66 -5.16 22.72
N ASN A 48 7.89 -4.25 22.13
CA ASN A 48 7.11 -3.26 22.87
C ASN A 48 5.86 -2.89 22.06
N VAL A 49 4.76 -3.57 22.35
CA VAL A 49 3.50 -3.40 21.62
C VAL A 49 2.90 -2.03 21.91
N ASP A 50 2.61 -1.28 20.84
CA ASP A 50 1.92 0.02 20.88
C ASP A 50 0.73 0.01 19.91
N THR A 51 -0.07 1.06 19.96
CA THR A 51 -1.27 1.37 19.17
C THR A 51 -1.10 1.09 17.67
N TYR A 52 0.09 1.32 17.11
CA TYR A 52 0.36 1.13 15.67
C TYR A 52 0.91 -0.26 15.30
N PHE A 53 0.98 -1.20 16.24
CA PHE A 53 1.51 -2.55 16.02
C PHE A 53 0.79 -3.28 14.88
N ILE A 54 -0.54 -3.36 14.93
CA ILE A 54 -1.36 -4.02 13.90
C ILE A 54 -1.29 -3.30 12.55
N PRO A 55 -1.63 -2.00 12.44
CA PRO A 55 -1.62 -1.33 11.14
C PRO A 55 -0.20 -1.17 10.56
N GLY A 56 0.85 -1.26 11.38
CA GLY A 56 2.24 -1.20 10.96
C GLY A 56 2.82 -2.55 10.52
N GLY A 57 2.30 -3.67 11.03
CA GLY A 57 2.84 -5.02 10.81
C GLY A 57 2.02 -5.93 9.91
N ASN A 58 0.69 -5.79 9.89
CA ASN A 58 -0.17 -6.69 9.13
C ASN A 58 -0.04 -6.47 7.60
N ARG A 59 0.09 -7.57 6.87
CA ARG A 59 0.32 -7.63 5.41
C ARG A 59 -0.72 -6.88 4.59
N ALA A 60 -1.99 -6.91 5.00
CA ALA A 60 -3.07 -6.21 4.30
C ALA A 60 -2.84 -4.70 4.19
N PHE A 61 -2.06 -4.12 5.10
CA PHE A 61 -1.74 -2.69 5.07
C PHE A 61 -0.63 -2.33 4.06
N ILE A 62 0.05 -3.30 3.44
CA ILE A 62 1.02 -3.02 2.37
C ILE A 62 0.30 -2.40 1.16
N PRO A 63 -0.62 -3.11 0.49
CA PRO A 63 -1.40 -2.53 -0.61
C PRO A 63 -2.46 -1.55 -0.08
N GLY A 64 -3.03 -1.78 1.10
CA GLY A 64 -4.07 -0.92 1.67
C GLY A 64 -3.60 0.52 1.91
N ARG A 65 -2.34 0.70 2.32
CA ARG A 65 -1.76 2.05 2.49
C ARG A 65 -1.53 2.75 1.15
N ILE A 66 -1.24 2.02 0.08
CA ILE A 66 -1.12 2.58 -1.28
C ILE A 66 -2.50 3.08 -1.73
N ASN A 67 -3.54 2.26 -1.62
CA ASN A 67 -4.92 2.69 -1.89
C ASN A 67 -5.30 3.94 -1.08
N TYR A 68 -5.03 3.92 0.23
CA TYR A 68 -5.37 5.03 1.12
C TYR A 68 -4.62 6.34 0.79
N CYS A 69 -3.33 6.24 0.44
CA CYS A 69 -2.48 7.38 0.14
C CYS A 69 -2.88 8.03 -1.19
N PHE A 70 -3.03 7.24 -2.26
CA PHE A 70 -3.36 7.73 -3.61
C PHE A 70 -4.88 7.85 -3.89
N LYS A 71 -5.72 7.47 -2.91
CA LYS A 71 -7.19 7.47 -3.01
C LYS A 71 -7.73 6.53 -4.09
N PHE A 72 -7.07 5.40 -4.30
CA PHE A 72 -7.60 4.34 -5.16
C PHE A 72 -8.67 3.56 -4.40
N SER A 73 -9.86 3.46 -5.00
CA SER A 73 -11.02 2.78 -4.43
C SER A 73 -11.29 1.41 -5.05
N GLY A 74 -10.44 0.97 -5.97
CA GLY A 74 -10.48 -0.38 -6.51
C GLY A 74 -9.92 -1.43 -5.53
N PRO A 75 -9.78 -2.68 -5.99
CA PRO A 75 -9.38 -3.80 -5.13
C PRO A 75 -7.98 -3.64 -4.51
N SER A 76 -7.76 -4.28 -3.35
CA SER A 76 -6.49 -4.25 -2.62
C SER A 76 -6.19 -5.65 -2.06
N TYR A 77 -5.12 -6.30 -2.54
CA TYR A 77 -4.76 -7.67 -2.16
C TYR A 77 -3.28 -7.80 -1.81
N ALA A 78 -2.99 -8.56 -0.76
CA ALA A 78 -1.66 -8.91 -0.25
C ALA A 78 -1.51 -10.43 -0.15
#